data_AF-A0A351J097-F1
#
_entry.id   AF-A0A351J097-F1
#
_cell.length_a   1.000
_cell.length_b   1.000
_cell.length_c   1.000
_cell.angle_alpha   90.00
_cell.angle_beta   90.00
_cell.angle_gamma   90.00
#
_symmetry.space_group_name_H-M   'P 1'
#
loop_
_entity.id
_entity.type
_entity.pdbx_description
1 polymer ?
#
loop_
_entity_poly.entity_id
_entity_poly.type
_entity_poly.pdbx_seq_one_letter_code
_entity_poly.pdbx_strand_id
1 'polypeptide(L)'
;MRRMRHHGVGLFFSMDLHTPLEREGSIMTGWILFGLFVFFSLLAGGTHGLKTIFTLLLNMGCILAIVALIIHGWNPVITALIGCLVITCLILFFNCGINAKTMASFLSVFTVLVLQLFFVLWITDAANLGGFGFEDLNDVAGYSFDIGIKISAVATACIMMGLIGALTDTAIA
;
A
#
# COMPACT_ATOMS: atom_id res chain seq x y z
N MET A 1 -25.59 45.35 -33.09
CA MET A 1 -24.62 44.24 -33.20
C MET A 1 -23.68 44.31 -31.99
N ARG A 2 -23.69 43.25 -31.17
CA ARG A 2 -22.72 42.84 -30.11
C ARG A 2 -22.46 43.72 -28.88
N ARG A 3 -23.02 43.25 -27.74
CA ARG A 3 -22.50 43.37 -26.37
C ARG A 3 -21.05 42.86 -26.31
N MET A 4 -20.14 43.63 -25.71
CA MET A 4 -18.91 43.10 -25.08
C MET A 4 -18.98 43.36 -23.58
N ARG A 5 -19.03 42.27 -22.80
CA ARG A 5 -18.95 42.27 -21.34
C ARG A 5 -17.49 42.43 -20.93
N HIS A 6 -17.17 43.50 -20.23
CA HIS A 6 -16.02 43.55 -19.33
C HIS A 6 -16.42 42.88 -18.01
N HIS A 7 -16.05 41.62 -17.82
CA HIS A 7 -15.99 40.98 -16.51
C HIS A 7 -14.76 40.08 -16.50
N GLY A 8 -13.65 40.60 -15.98
CA GLY A 8 -12.37 39.90 -15.99
C GLY A 8 -11.35 40.51 -15.04
N VAL A 9 -11.74 40.86 -13.81
CA VAL A 9 -10.77 41.22 -12.74
C VAL A 9 -11.29 40.87 -11.33
N GLY A 10 -12.22 39.91 -11.21
CA GLY A 10 -12.87 39.59 -9.92
C GLY A 10 -12.75 38.15 -9.44
N LEU A 11 -11.93 37.33 -10.09
CA LEU A 11 -11.89 35.87 -9.85
C LEU A 11 -10.52 35.32 -9.45
N PHE A 12 -9.48 36.17 -9.42
CA PHE A 12 -8.12 35.77 -9.02
C PHE A 12 -7.80 36.11 -7.55
N PHE A 13 -8.71 36.79 -6.84
CA PHE A 13 -8.47 37.27 -5.47
C PHE A 13 -9.19 36.46 -4.37
N SER A 14 -9.95 35.42 -4.72
CA SER A 14 -10.60 34.54 -3.73
C SER A 14 -9.76 33.30 -3.39
N MET A 15 -8.48 33.29 -3.75
CA MET A 15 -7.61 32.11 -3.69
C MET A 15 -6.40 32.31 -2.76
N ASP A 16 -6.53 33.15 -1.74
CA ASP A 16 -5.57 33.30 -0.62
C ASP A 16 -6.25 33.91 0.62
N LEU A 17 -7.29 33.25 1.14
CA LEU A 17 -7.81 33.56 2.48
C LEU A 17 -8.29 32.33 3.24
N HIS A 18 -7.57 31.20 3.13
CA HIS A 18 -7.72 30.14 4.11
C HIS A 18 -6.97 30.58 5.38
N THR A 19 -7.70 31.23 6.27
CA THR A 19 -7.19 31.74 7.55
C THR A 19 -6.51 30.61 8.34
N PRO A 20 -5.42 30.88 9.09
CA PRO A 20 -4.71 29.86 9.87
C PRO A 20 -5.61 29.12 10.89
N LEU A 21 -6.76 29.71 11.24
CA LEU A 21 -7.77 29.15 12.14
C LEU A 21 -8.56 27.99 11.52
N GLU A 22 -8.77 27.97 10.19
CA GLU A 22 -9.42 26.84 9.50
C GLU A 22 -8.50 25.62 9.38
N ARG A 23 -7.18 25.86 9.23
CA ARG A 23 -6.17 24.80 9.19
C ARG A 23 -6.02 24.13 10.57
N GLU A 24 -6.09 24.92 11.65
CA GLU A 24 -6.11 24.41 13.02
C GLU A 24 -7.43 23.69 13.36
N GLY A 25 -8.56 24.17 12.86
CA GLY A 25 -9.85 23.47 12.97
C GLY A 25 -9.87 22.11 12.26
N SER A 26 -9.24 22.02 11.09
CA SER A 26 -9.13 20.78 10.29
C SER A 26 -8.28 19.70 10.97
N ILE A 27 -7.13 20.07 11.54
CA ILE A 27 -6.33 19.11 12.33
C ILE A 27 -7.09 18.65 13.57
N MET A 28 -7.77 19.55 14.29
CA MET A 28 -8.54 19.20 15.49
C MET A 28 -9.71 18.27 15.16
N THR A 29 -10.44 18.52 14.08
CA THR A 29 -11.49 17.60 13.60
C THR A 29 -10.94 16.26 13.14
N GLY A 30 -9.75 16.22 12.54
CA GLY A 30 -9.05 14.98 12.20
C GLY A 30 -8.77 14.09 13.42
N TRP A 31 -8.27 14.68 14.51
CA TRP A 31 -8.04 13.93 15.76
C TRP A 31 -9.36 13.45 16.40
N ILE A 32 -10.42 14.26 16.34
CA ILE A 32 -11.75 13.88 16.84
C ILE A 32 -12.33 12.70 16.02
N LEU A 33 -12.20 12.75 14.70
CA LEU A 33 -12.64 11.66 13.80
C LEU A 33 -11.87 10.37 14.06
N PHE A 34 -10.54 10.45 14.25
CA PHE A 34 -9.73 9.28 14.59
C PHE A 34 -10.13 8.67 15.94
N GLY A 35 -10.34 9.50 16.96
CA GLY A 35 -10.82 9.03 18.27
C GLY A 35 -12.20 8.38 18.20
N LEU A 36 -13.12 8.99 17.45
CA LEU A 36 -14.46 8.43 17.23
C LEU A 36 -14.42 7.10 16.47
N PHE A 37 -13.55 6.98 15.46
CA PHE A 37 -13.35 5.75 14.70
C PHE A 37 -12.85 4.61 15.60
N VAL A 38 -11.83 4.87 16.43
CA VAL A 38 -11.32 3.87 17.38
C VAL A 38 -12.40 3.48 18.39
N PHE A 39 -13.14 4.45 18.91
CA PHE A 39 -14.23 4.21 19.87
C PHE A 39 -15.34 3.34 19.27
N PHE A 40 -15.82 3.65 18.07
CA PHE A 40 -16.88 2.90 17.41
C PHE A 40 -16.39 1.51 16.97
N SER A 41 -15.12 1.38 16.56
CA SER A 41 -14.52 0.10 16.21
C SER A 41 -14.39 -0.84 17.41
N LEU A 42 -14.13 -0.31 18.61
CA LEU A 42 -14.11 -1.09 19.85
C LEU A 42 -15.52 -1.52 20.28
N LEU A 43 -16.52 -0.64 20.13
CA LEU A 43 -17.92 -0.97 20.42
C LEU A 43 -18.48 -2.03 19.44
N ALA A 44 -18.23 -1.86 18.14
CA ALA A 44 -18.78 -2.74 17.10
C ALA A 44 -18.06 -4.09 17.03
N GLY A 45 -16.75 -4.13 17.32
CA GLY A 45 -15.93 -5.33 17.22
C GLY A 45 -15.72 -6.11 18.52
N GLY A 46 -16.01 -5.54 19.70
CA GLY A 46 -15.72 -6.19 20.98
C GLY A 46 -14.26 -6.67 21.09
N THR A 47 -14.05 -7.94 21.47
CA THR A 47 -12.72 -8.57 21.52
C THR A 47 -12.10 -8.85 20.14
N HIS A 48 -12.90 -8.80 19.07
CA HIS A 48 -12.43 -8.98 17.69
C HIS A 48 -11.84 -7.67 17.12
N GLY A 49 -12.40 -6.51 17.49
CA GLY A 49 -11.91 -5.21 17.02
C GLY A 49 -10.46 -4.94 17.43
N LEU A 50 -10.10 -5.26 18.67
CA LEU A 50 -8.72 -5.10 19.16
C LEU A 50 -7.74 -6.04 18.43
N LYS A 51 -8.17 -7.25 18.07
CA LYS A 51 -7.37 -8.20 17.28
C LYS A 51 -7.12 -7.68 15.87
N THR A 52 -8.13 -7.08 15.23
CA THR A 52 -7.98 -6.51 13.89
C THR A 52 -7.02 -5.32 13.89
N ILE A 53 -7.14 -4.41 14.87
CA ILE A 53 -6.21 -3.28 15.01
C ILE A 53 -4.77 -3.78 15.24
N PHE A 54 -4.59 -4.79 16.10
CA PHE A 54 -3.27 -5.38 16.34
C PHE A 54 -2.70 -6.07 15.09
N THR A 55 -3.55 -6.76 14.33
CA THR A 55 -3.17 -7.41 13.06
C THR A 55 -2.73 -6.39 12.01
N LEU A 56 -3.42 -5.25 11.94
CA LEU A 56 -3.06 -4.16 11.04
C LEU A 56 -1.70 -3.56 11.37
N LEU A 57 -1.41 -3.36 12.67
CA LEU A 57 -0.09 -2.90 13.12
C LEU A 57 1.01 -3.91 12.78
N LEU A 58 0.76 -5.20 12.98
CA LEU A 58 1.68 -6.28 12.60
C LEU A 58 1.93 -6.33 11.09
N ASN A 59 0.90 -6.12 10.29
CA ASN A 59 1.01 -6.06 8.82
C ASN A 59 1.95 -4.92 8.40
N MET A 60 1.74 -3.73 8.95
CA MET A 60 2.61 -2.57 8.69
C MET A 60 4.06 -2.85 9.11
N GLY A 61 4.27 -3.47 10.29
CA GLY A 61 5.58 -3.90 10.75
C GLY A 61 6.25 -4.93 9.83
N CYS A 62 5.48 -5.87 9.28
CA CYS A 62 6.00 -6.86 8.32
C CYS A 62 6.48 -6.21 7.02
N ILE A 63 5.73 -5.25 6.47
CA ILE A 63 6.15 -4.52 5.26
C ILE A 63 7.48 -3.79 5.53
N LEU A 64 7.60 -3.10 6.67
CA LEU A 64 8.85 -2.45 7.06
C LEU A 64 10.00 -3.44 7.22
N ALA A 65 9.75 -4.61 7.80
CA ALA A 65 10.74 -5.68 7.92
C ALA A 65 11.20 -6.21 6.55
N ILE A 66 10.28 -6.40 5.60
CA ILE A 66 10.63 -6.82 4.23
C ILE A 66 11.51 -5.77 3.55
N VAL A 67 11.17 -4.49 3.67
CA VAL A 67 11.99 -3.40 3.12
C VAL A 67 13.38 -3.39 3.76
N ALA A 68 13.48 -3.57 5.09
CA ALA A 68 14.76 -3.66 5.79
C ALA A 68 15.62 -4.85 5.31
N LEU A 69 15.00 -5.99 5.01
CA LEU A 69 15.68 -7.17 4.45
C LEU A 69 16.20 -6.92 3.03
N ILE A 70 15.43 -6.22 2.19
CA ILE A 70 15.87 -5.83 0.84
C ILE A 70 17.10 -4.92 0.92
N ILE A 71 17.13 -3.96 1.87
CA ILE A 71 18.28 -3.07 2.09
C ILE A 71 19.54 -3.85 2.51
N HIS A 72 19.39 -4.98 3.21
CA HIS A 72 20.50 -5.87 3.57
C HIS A 72 21.05 -6.69 2.38
N GLY A 73 20.58 -6.45 1.16
CA GLY A 73 21.10 -7.06 -0.06
C GLY A 73 20.46 -8.41 -0.39
N TRP A 74 19.34 -8.76 0.25
CA TRP A 74 18.59 -9.97 -0.11
C TRP A 74 17.86 -9.76 -1.44
N ASN A 75 17.67 -10.85 -2.20
CA ASN A 75 16.95 -10.78 -3.46
C ASN A 75 15.50 -10.31 -3.20
N PRO A 76 15.06 -9.20 -3.80
CA PRO A 76 13.77 -8.58 -3.47
C PRO A 76 12.59 -9.46 -3.86
N VAL A 77 12.67 -10.24 -4.95
CA VAL A 77 11.57 -11.11 -5.40
C VAL A 77 11.33 -12.24 -4.39
N ILE A 78 12.40 -12.90 -3.95
CA ILE A 78 12.30 -14.02 -3.00
C ILE A 78 11.86 -13.51 -1.63
N THR A 79 12.41 -12.37 -1.20
CA THR A 79 12.06 -11.75 0.08
C THR A 79 10.59 -11.32 0.09
N ALA A 80 10.09 -10.73 -0.99
CA ALA A 80 8.69 -10.36 -1.12
C ALA A 80 7.76 -11.59 -1.16
N LEU A 81 8.15 -12.68 -1.83
CA LEU A 81 7.35 -13.90 -1.86
C LEU A 81 7.17 -14.50 -0.45
N ILE A 82 8.26 -14.60 0.31
CA ILE A 82 8.25 -15.09 1.70
C ILE A 82 7.45 -14.12 2.58
N GLY A 83 7.68 -12.81 2.42
CA GLY A 83 6.97 -11.77 3.15
C GLY A 83 5.46 -11.81 2.92
N CYS A 84 5.03 -11.95 1.67
CA CYS A 84 3.63 -12.11 1.28
C CYS A 84 3.00 -13.35 1.94
N LEU A 85 3.68 -14.50 1.94
CA LEU A 85 3.20 -15.69 2.64
C LEU A 85 3.02 -15.46 4.14
N VAL A 86 3.99 -14.82 4.79
CA VAL A 86 3.93 -14.50 6.23
C VAL A 86 2.80 -13.53 6.52
N ILE A 87 2.67 -12.46 5.73
CA ILE A 87 1.62 -11.45 5.86
C ILE A 87 0.24 -12.10 5.73
N THR A 88 0.02 -12.90 4.68
CA THR A 88 -1.25 -13.61 4.49
C THR A 88 -1.54 -14.55 5.65
N CYS A 89 -0.55 -15.31 6.12
CA CYS A 89 -0.71 -16.21 7.25
C CYS A 89 -1.14 -15.43 8.50
N LEU A 90 -0.43 -14.35 8.84
CA LEU A 90 -0.76 -13.49 9.98
C LEU A 90 -2.19 -12.96 9.87
N ILE A 91 -2.56 -12.40 8.72
CA ILE A 91 -3.90 -11.82 8.52
C ILE A 91 -4.98 -12.91 8.64
N LEU A 92 -4.86 -14.03 7.92
CA LEU A 92 -5.89 -15.07 7.91
C LEU A 92 -6.07 -15.71 9.29
N PHE A 93 -4.98 -16.08 9.97
CA PHE A 93 -5.09 -16.76 11.26
C PHE A 93 -5.55 -15.81 12.38
N PHE A 94 -5.11 -14.55 12.39
CA PHE A 94 -5.55 -13.60 13.42
C PHE A 94 -6.97 -13.08 13.19
N ASN A 95 -7.35 -12.83 11.94
CA ASN A 95 -8.64 -12.21 11.61
C ASN A 95 -9.77 -13.27 11.56
N CYS A 96 -9.51 -14.44 10.95
CA CYS A 96 -10.51 -15.50 10.82
C CYS A 96 -10.49 -16.53 11.99
N GLY A 97 -9.42 -16.54 12.80
CA GLY A 97 -9.23 -17.54 13.85
C GLY A 97 -8.82 -18.92 13.32
N ILE A 98 -8.49 -19.87 14.21
CA ILE A 98 -8.10 -21.24 13.84
C ILE A 98 -9.37 -22.09 13.72
N ASN A 99 -9.88 -22.27 12.50
CA ASN A 99 -11.03 -23.11 12.18
C ASN A 99 -10.78 -23.88 10.88
N ALA A 100 -11.57 -24.93 10.61
CA ALA A 100 -11.49 -25.71 9.36
C ALA A 100 -11.66 -24.82 8.10
N LYS A 101 -12.42 -23.72 8.22
CA LYS A 101 -12.60 -22.72 7.17
C LYS A 101 -11.28 -22.00 6.81
N THR A 102 -10.46 -21.69 7.81
CA THR A 102 -9.17 -21.01 7.65
C THR A 102 -8.15 -21.87 6.91
N MET A 103 -8.16 -23.19 7.15
CA MET A 103 -7.33 -24.14 6.41
C MET A 103 -7.70 -24.18 4.92
N ALA A 104 -9.00 -24.13 4.60
CA ALA A 104 -9.46 -24.06 3.21
C ALA A 104 -9.08 -22.73 2.54
N SER A 105 -9.26 -21.59 3.23
CA SER A 105 -8.84 -20.28 2.74
C SER A 105 -7.33 -20.20 2.52
N PHE A 106 -6.53 -20.79 3.41
CA PHE A 106 -5.07 -20.81 3.27
C PHE A 106 -4.62 -21.53 1.99
N LEU A 107 -5.22 -22.69 1.67
CA LEU A 107 -4.89 -23.42 0.45
C LEU A 107 -5.28 -22.66 -0.82
N SER A 108 -6.44 -21.99 -0.78
CA SER A 108 -6.88 -21.11 -1.87
C SER A 108 -5.87 -19.98 -2.10
N VAL A 109 -5.51 -19.23 -1.04
CA VAL A 109 -4.57 -18.11 -1.17
C VAL A 109 -3.18 -18.58 -1.58
N PHE A 110 -2.72 -19.73 -1.11
CA PHE A 110 -1.45 -20.30 -1.57
C PHE A 110 -1.45 -20.54 -3.09
N THR A 111 -2.54 -21.10 -3.62
CA THR A 111 -2.69 -21.33 -5.07
C THR A 111 -2.71 -20.00 -5.84
N VAL A 112 -3.44 -19.01 -5.35
CA VAL A 112 -3.50 -17.68 -5.98
C VAL A 112 -2.15 -16.96 -5.89
N LEU A 113 -1.39 -17.12 -4.81
CA LEU A 113 -0.02 -16.57 -4.68
C LEU A 113 0.93 -17.12 -5.75
N VAL A 114 0.85 -18.41 -6.07
CA VAL A 114 1.65 -19.02 -7.14
C VAL A 114 1.24 -18.46 -8.51
N LEU A 115 -0.06 -18.37 -8.78
CA LEU A 115 -0.56 -17.76 -10.01
C LEU A 115 -0.18 -16.28 -10.12
N GLN A 116 -0.25 -15.56 -9.00
CA GLN A 116 0.14 -14.16 -8.89
C GLN A 116 1.60 -13.97 -9.26
N LEU A 117 2.51 -14.79 -8.71
CA LEU A 117 3.93 -14.74 -9.04
C LEU A 117 4.15 -14.94 -10.54
N PHE A 118 3.51 -15.94 -11.15
CA PHE A 118 3.62 -16.19 -12.58
C PHE A 118 3.15 -14.98 -13.41
N PHE A 119 2.02 -14.38 -13.04
CA PHE A 119 1.46 -13.23 -13.76
C PHE A 119 2.31 -11.96 -13.58
N VAL A 120 2.84 -11.69 -12.38
CA VAL A 120 3.70 -10.53 -12.15
C VAL A 120 4.98 -10.65 -12.99
N LEU A 121 5.65 -11.80 -12.98
CA LEU A 121 6.87 -11.97 -13.77
C LEU A 121 6.62 -11.77 -15.27
N TRP A 122 5.53 -12.34 -15.79
CA TRP A 122 5.15 -12.16 -17.19
C TRP A 122 4.87 -10.69 -17.54
N ILE A 123 4.12 -9.98 -16.69
CA ILE A 123 3.79 -8.56 -16.91
C ILE A 123 5.03 -7.68 -16.77
N THR A 124 5.88 -7.92 -15.77
CA THR A 124 7.11 -7.14 -15.56
C THR A 124 8.03 -7.23 -16.76
N ASP A 125 8.23 -8.43 -17.31
CA ASP A 125 9.05 -8.63 -18.51
C ASP A 125 8.39 -8.00 -19.75
N ALA A 126 7.07 -8.18 -19.94
CA ALA A 126 6.35 -7.64 -21.09
C ALA A 126 6.30 -6.10 -21.11
N ALA A 127 6.20 -5.47 -19.92
CA ALA A 127 6.05 -4.03 -19.78
C ALA A 127 7.37 -3.31 -19.44
N ASN A 128 8.50 -4.02 -19.33
CA ASN A 128 9.79 -3.47 -18.94
C ASN A 128 9.72 -2.56 -17.69
N LEU A 129 8.96 -2.99 -16.67
CA LEU A 129 8.61 -2.19 -15.46
C LEU A 129 9.78 -1.89 -14.50
N GLY A 130 11.02 -2.02 -14.98
CA GLY A 130 12.22 -2.05 -14.17
C GLY A 130 13.35 -1.11 -14.59
N GLY A 131 13.09 -0.22 -15.55
CA GLY A 131 14.10 0.66 -16.11
C GLY A 131 13.58 2.06 -16.39
N PHE A 132 14.52 3.00 -16.45
CA PHE A 132 14.27 4.38 -16.86
C PHE A 132 14.15 4.43 -18.39
N GLY A 133 13.20 5.22 -18.88
CA GLY A 133 13.11 5.53 -20.31
C GLY A 133 14.33 6.33 -20.76
N PHE A 134 14.59 6.35 -22.07
CA PHE A 134 15.71 7.14 -22.63
C PHE A 134 15.64 8.62 -22.26
N GLU A 135 14.43 9.16 -22.06
CA GLU A 135 14.19 10.55 -21.69
C GLU A 135 14.53 10.84 -20.21
N ASP A 136 14.39 9.84 -19.33
CA ASP A 136 14.60 10.00 -17.89
C ASP A 136 16.09 9.86 -17.50
N LEU A 137 16.94 9.30 -18.37
CA LEU A 137 18.34 9.01 -18.06
C LEU A 137 19.14 10.24 -17.61
N ASN A 138 18.78 11.44 -18.08
CA ASN A 138 19.44 12.68 -17.68
C ASN A 138 19.10 13.08 -16.23
N ASP A 139 17.89 12.79 -15.76
CA ASP A 139 17.46 13.09 -14.40
C ASP A 139 18.03 12.09 -13.39
N VAL A 140 18.29 10.85 -13.82
CA VAL A 140 18.84 9.80 -12.94
C VAL A 140 20.36 9.70 -13.00
N ALA A 141 21.02 10.42 -13.92
CA ALA A 141 22.47 10.42 -14.09
C ALA A 141 23.26 10.86 -12.83
N GLY A 142 22.61 11.58 -11.90
CA GLY A 142 23.19 11.99 -10.62
C GLY A 142 23.16 10.92 -9.51
N TYR A 143 22.46 9.80 -9.72
CA TYR A 143 22.40 8.72 -8.72
C TYR A 143 23.48 7.67 -8.97
N SER A 144 24.09 7.18 -7.89
CA SER A 144 24.96 6.00 -7.96
C SER A 144 24.09 4.76 -8.12
N PHE A 145 24.09 4.18 -9.32
CA PHE A 145 23.44 2.90 -9.62
C PHE A 145 24.16 1.67 -9.02
N ASP A 146 25.20 1.89 -8.21
CA ASP A 146 25.98 0.84 -7.53
C ASP A 146 25.27 0.30 -6.28
N ILE A 147 23.95 0.18 -6.35
CA ILE A 147 23.18 -0.61 -5.41
C ILE A 147 23.11 -1.98 -6.07
N GLY A 148 23.77 -3.01 -5.52
CA GLY A 148 23.86 -4.37 -6.09
C GLY A 148 22.53 -5.13 -6.27
N ILE A 149 21.41 -4.41 -6.39
CA ILE A 149 20.04 -4.86 -6.51
C ILE A 149 19.46 -4.28 -7.81
N LYS A 150 18.88 -5.15 -8.66
CA LYS A 150 18.22 -4.73 -9.89
C LYS A 150 16.92 -3.96 -9.58
N ILE A 151 16.77 -2.76 -10.15
CA ILE A 151 15.56 -1.92 -10.00
C ILE A 151 14.30 -2.68 -10.46
N SER A 152 14.40 -3.43 -11.56
CA SER A 152 13.32 -4.33 -12.03
C SER A 152 12.86 -5.33 -10.97
N ALA A 153 13.79 -5.91 -10.23
CA ALA A 153 13.46 -6.89 -9.21
C ALA A 153 12.76 -6.23 -8.00
N VAL A 154 13.14 -4.98 -7.67
CA VAL A 154 12.45 -4.18 -6.64
C VAL A 154 11.04 -3.79 -7.10
N ALA A 155 10.88 -3.35 -8.35
CA ALA A 155 9.56 -3.03 -8.91
C ALA A 155 8.62 -4.24 -8.88
N THR A 156 9.13 -5.42 -9.28
CA THR A 156 8.41 -6.70 -9.20
C THR A 156 7.95 -6.98 -7.76
N ALA A 157 8.86 -6.84 -6.79
CA ALA A 157 8.56 -7.05 -5.38
C ALA A 157 7.49 -6.08 -4.85
N CYS A 158 7.55 -4.80 -5.23
CA CYS A 158 6.55 -3.80 -4.87
C CYS A 158 5.17 -4.13 -5.44
N ILE A 159 5.09 -4.58 -6.69
CA ILE A 159 3.82 -4.99 -7.31
C ILE A 159 3.24 -6.20 -6.57
N MET A 160 4.06 -7.20 -6.26
CA MET A 160 3.62 -8.37 -5.49
C MET A 160 3.09 -7.98 -4.10
N MET A 161 3.82 -7.11 -3.39
CA MET A 161 3.39 -6.62 -2.09
C MET A 161 2.12 -5.75 -2.17
N GLY A 162 1.93 -4.96 -3.23
CA GLY A 162 0.69 -4.20 -3.42
C GLY A 162 -0.52 -5.11 -3.66
N LEU A 163 -0.35 -6.18 -4.44
CA LEU A 163 -1.43 -7.11 -4.77
C LEU A 163 -1.86 -7.98 -3.58
N ILE A 164 -0.97 -8.19 -2.60
CA ILE A 164 -1.28 -8.97 -1.39
C ILE A 164 -2.48 -8.43 -0.63
N GLY A 165 -2.67 -7.10 -0.59
CA GLY A 165 -3.75 -6.46 0.16
C GLY A 165 -5.11 -6.85 -0.39
N ALA A 166 -5.30 -6.71 -1.71
CA ALA A 166 -6.52 -7.12 -2.39
C ALA A 166 -6.76 -8.63 -2.30
N LEU A 167 -5.68 -9.42 -2.37
CA LEU A 167 -5.68 -10.87 -2.18
C LEU A 167 -6.21 -11.26 -0.79
N THR A 168 -5.73 -10.59 0.26
CA THR A 168 -6.14 -10.86 1.63
C THR A 168 -7.57 -10.41 1.92
N ASP A 169 -8.02 -9.29 1.37
CA ASP A 169 -9.42 -8.86 1.50
C ASP A 169 -10.38 -9.85 0.82
N THR A 170 -10.03 -10.32 -0.37
CA THR A 170 -10.84 -11.31 -1.09
C THR A 170 -10.89 -12.66 -0.36
N ALA A 171 -9.86 -13.01 0.39
CA ALA A 171 -9.82 -14.25 1.16
C ALA A 171 -10.65 -14.22 2.46
N ILE A 172 -10.94 -13.02 2.97
CA ILE A 172 -11.71 -12.78 4.20
C ILE A 172 -13.20 -12.55 3.88
N ALA A 173 -13.50 -12.01 2.71
CA ALA A 173 -14.86 -11.84 2.17
C ALA A 173 -15.63 -13.17 2.08
#